data_AF-A0A920ACH7-F1
#
_entry.id   AF-A0A920ACH7-F1
#
_cell.length_a   1.000
_cell.length_b   1.000
_cell.length_c   1.000
_cell.angle_alpha   90.00
_cell.angle_beta   90.00
_cell.angle_gamma   90.00
#
_symmetry.space_group_name_H-M   'P 1'
#
loop_
_entity.id
_entity.type
_entity.pdbx_description
1 polymer ?
#
loop_
_entity_poly.entity_id
_entity_poly.type
_entity_poly.pdbx_seq_one_letter_code
_entity_poly.pdbx_strand_id
1 'polypeptide(L)'
;MTKLDINKNLSDYNSTIFKDPRLIQFYNRFATYNGSSPYRTPGIMSMIPSLEQSFGTYFPEGGMHQITKSLEKLAKDIGIQFHFNTKVDEIITKRTKVVGIKTGKSFIPSDIVISNADIVPTYTKLLPKEKAPKRILSQERSSSALIFYWGITKTFPDLDLHNIFFSADYKNEFKLIFQDQLICDDPTVYINISSKEESTDAPEGCENWFTMVNAPTNNGQDWDAIIIQTRINIIKN
;
A
#
# COMPACT_ATOMS: atom_id res chain seq x y z
N MET A 1 -11.47 26.82 -16.13
CA MET A 1 -11.63 25.47 -15.57
C MET A 1 -10.25 24.84 -15.51
N THR A 2 -9.78 24.46 -14.33
CA THR A 2 -8.50 23.75 -14.19
C THR A 2 -8.69 22.34 -14.74
N LYS A 3 -7.94 21.96 -15.79
CA LYS A 3 -8.02 20.64 -16.48
C LYS A 3 -7.81 19.41 -15.56
N LEU A 4 -7.40 19.63 -14.31
CA LEU A 4 -7.00 18.60 -13.35
C LEU A 4 -7.84 18.62 -12.07
N ASP A 5 -8.86 19.48 -11.98
CA ASP A 5 -9.83 19.52 -10.87
C ASP A 5 -9.23 19.51 -9.44
N ILE A 6 -8.05 20.11 -9.29
CA ILE A 6 -7.28 20.14 -8.02
C ILE A 6 -7.96 20.88 -6.86
N ASN A 7 -9.01 21.64 -7.14
CA ASN A 7 -9.70 22.49 -6.16
C ASN A 7 -10.91 21.80 -5.50
N LYS A 8 -11.26 20.58 -5.93
CA LYS A 8 -12.31 19.76 -5.31
C LYS A 8 -11.76 18.38 -5.02
N ASN A 9 -12.37 17.68 -4.06
CA ASN A 9 -11.97 16.32 -3.76
C ASN A 9 -12.48 15.34 -4.84
N LEU A 10 -11.90 14.14 -4.87
CA LEU A 10 -12.24 13.08 -5.82
C LEU A 10 -13.73 12.71 -5.79
N SER A 11 -14.34 12.63 -4.60
CA SER A 11 -15.77 12.30 -4.47
C SER A 11 -16.67 13.36 -5.07
N ASP A 12 -16.37 14.64 -4.86
CA ASP A 12 -17.13 15.74 -5.46
C ASP A 12 -16.96 15.72 -6.98
N TYR A 13 -15.74 15.47 -7.48
CA TYR A 13 -15.51 15.31 -8.91
C TYR A 13 -16.35 14.15 -9.49
N ASN A 14 -16.27 12.95 -8.92
CA ASN A 14 -16.99 11.78 -9.40
C ASN A 14 -18.51 11.98 -9.38
N SER A 15 -19.04 12.71 -8.39
CA SER A 15 -20.47 13.05 -8.29
C SER A 15 -20.95 14.01 -9.38
N THR A 16 -20.05 14.75 -10.04
CA THR A 16 -20.38 15.55 -11.23
C THR A 16 -20.44 14.72 -12.51
N ILE A 17 -19.80 13.55 -12.53
CA ILE A 17 -19.71 12.67 -13.70
C ILE A 17 -20.77 11.57 -13.67
N PHE A 18 -21.00 10.97 -12.50
CA PHE A 18 -21.88 9.83 -12.33
C PHE A 18 -23.11 10.17 -11.49
N LYS A 19 -24.26 9.56 -11.82
CA LYS A 19 -25.51 9.68 -11.06
C LYS A 19 -25.75 8.49 -10.13
N ASP A 20 -25.24 7.31 -10.48
CA ASP A 20 -25.41 6.09 -9.68
C ASP A 20 -24.42 6.11 -8.50
N PRO A 21 -24.89 6.02 -7.25
CA PRO A 21 -24.00 6.05 -6.07
C PRO A 21 -22.97 4.93 -6.08
N ARG A 22 -23.26 3.78 -6.69
CA ARG A 22 -22.33 2.64 -6.78
C ARG A 22 -21.16 2.94 -7.71
N LEU A 23 -21.41 3.64 -8.82
CA LEU A 23 -20.35 4.10 -9.72
C LEU A 23 -19.48 5.17 -9.06
N ILE A 24 -20.09 6.11 -8.32
CA ILE A 24 -19.35 7.10 -7.54
C ILE A 24 -18.44 6.39 -6.53
N GLN A 25 -18.95 5.40 -5.80
CA GLN A 25 -18.17 4.61 -4.84
C GLN A 25 -17.03 3.83 -5.53
N PHE A 26 -17.32 3.16 -6.65
CA PHE A 26 -16.32 2.44 -7.44
C PHE A 26 -15.17 3.35 -7.85
N TYR A 27 -15.45 4.54 -8.39
CA TYR A 27 -14.40 5.49 -8.78
C TYR A 27 -13.76 6.23 -7.59
N ASN A 28 -14.43 6.31 -6.44
CA ASN A 28 -13.83 6.81 -5.20
C ASN A 28 -12.77 5.87 -4.65
N ARG A 29 -12.87 4.57 -4.94
CA ARG A 29 -11.86 3.58 -4.53
C ARG A 29 -10.45 3.94 -4.95
N PHE A 30 -10.26 4.59 -6.09
CA PHE A 30 -8.92 4.92 -6.58
C PHE A 30 -8.11 5.86 -5.68
N ALA A 31 -8.74 6.50 -4.70
CA ALA A 31 -8.02 7.19 -3.62
C ALA A 31 -7.14 6.24 -2.78
N THR A 32 -7.49 4.96 -2.67
CA THR A 32 -6.71 3.98 -1.88
C THR A 32 -5.39 3.58 -2.56
N TYR A 33 -5.20 3.88 -3.86
CA TYR A 33 -3.96 3.53 -4.58
C TYR A 33 -2.73 4.29 -4.05
N ASN A 34 -2.95 5.37 -3.31
CA ASN A 34 -1.93 6.07 -2.53
C ASN A 34 -2.30 6.21 -1.04
N GLY A 35 -3.26 5.40 -0.57
CA GLY A 35 -3.75 5.38 0.80
C GLY A 35 -4.31 6.73 1.28
N SER A 36 -5.10 7.41 0.43
CA SER A 36 -5.81 8.64 0.78
C SER A 36 -7.33 8.41 0.91
N SER A 37 -8.02 9.39 1.49
CA SER A 37 -9.49 9.44 1.46
C SER A 37 -10.01 10.11 0.18
N PRO A 38 -11.04 9.54 -0.51
CA PRO A 38 -11.66 10.17 -1.68
C PRO A 38 -12.35 11.49 -1.36
N TYR A 39 -12.70 11.72 -0.10
CA TYR A 39 -13.33 12.94 0.40
C TYR A 39 -12.34 14.06 0.72
N ARG A 40 -11.03 13.79 0.56
CA ARG A 40 -9.95 14.77 0.84
C ARG A 40 -8.93 14.87 -0.30
N THR A 41 -8.62 13.76 -0.97
CA THR A 41 -7.68 13.73 -2.08
C THR A 41 -8.22 14.51 -3.28
N PRO A 42 -7.39 15.24 -4.03
CA PRO A 42 -7.84 16.09 -5.14
C PRO A 42 -8.44 15.30 -6.31
N GLY A 43 -9.31 15.96 -7.09
CA GLY A 43 -9.97 15.41 -8.27
C GLY A 43 -9.03 14.90 -9.39
N ILE A 44 -7.77 15.33 -9.39
CA ILE A 44 -6.72 14.82 -10.28
C ILE A 44 -6.57 13.29 -10.17
N MET A 45 -6.91 12.69 -9.02
CA MET A 45 -6.86 11.23 -8.82
C MET A 45 -7.83 10.45 -9.71
N SER A 46 -8.78 11.12 -10.39
CA SER A 46 -9.63 10.52 -11.42
C SER A 46 -8.85 10.00 -12.63
N MET A 47 -7.55 10.31 -12.74
CA MET A 47 -6.67 9.73 -13.76
C MET A 47 -6.21 8.30 -13.46
N ILE A 48 -6.18 7.89 -12.18
CA ILE A 48 -5.67 6.56 -11.78
C ILE A 48 -6.39 5.39 -12.47
N PRO A 49 -7.74 5.37 -12.61
CA PRO A 49 -8.42 4.31 -13.34
C PRO A 49 -7.91 4.08 -14.76
N SER A 50 -7.38 5.11 -15.43
CA SER A 50 -6.86 4.95 -16.80
C SER A 50 -5.69 3.97 -16.87
N LEU A 51 -4.92 3.81 -15.78
CA LEU A 51 -3.80 2.87 -15.72
C LEU A 51 -4.27 1.43 -15.91
N GLU A 52 -5.37 1.04 -15.26
CA GLU A 52 -5.90 -0.34 -15.39
C GLU A 52 -6.89 -0.49 -16.55
N GLN A 53 -7.74 0.52 -16.81
CA GLN A 53 -8.82 0.41 -17.80
C GLN A 53 -8.35 0.70 -19.24
N SER A 54 -7.36 1.59 -19.41
CA SER A 54 -6.89 1.99 -20.74
C SER A 54 -5.59 1.31 -21.14
N PHE A 55 -4.65 1.14 -20.21
CA PHE A 55 -3.37 0.47 -20.49
C PHE A 55 -3.38 -1.03 -20.18
N GLY A 56 -4.40 -1.50 -19.45
CA GLY A 56 -4.61 -2.90 -19.13
C GLY A 56 -4.14 -3.30 -17.74
N THR A 57 -4.68 -4.42 -17.28
CA THR A 57 -4.28 -5.11 -16.05
C THR A 57 -3.47 -6.34 -16.43
N TYR A 58 -2.33 -6.56 -15.76
CA TYR A 58 -1.39 -7.63 -16.10
C TYR A 58 -1.07 -8.47 -14.87
N PHE A 59 -0.92 -9.78 -15.08
CA PHE A 59 -0.41 -10.71 -14.08
C PHE A 59 0.96 -11.25 -14.54
N PRO A 60 2.06 -11.03 -13.79
CA PRO A 60 3.35 -11.60 -14.12
C PRO A 60 3.34 -13.13 -13.95
N GLU A 61 4.02 -13.85 -14.84
CA GLU A 61 4.28 -15.28 -14.67
C GLU A 61 5.00 -15.52 -13.32
N GLY A 62 4.51 -16.48 -12.52
CA GLY A 62 4.97 -16.72 -11.15
C GLY A 62 4.58 -15.65 -10.13
N GLY A 63 3.64 -14.77 -10.49
CA GLY A 63 3.02 -13.77 -9.62
C GLY A 63 3.87 -12.53 -9.35
N MET A 64 3.30 -11.62 -8.55
CA MET A 64 3.89 -10.29 -8.29
C MET A 64 5.30 -10.33 -7.69
N HIS A 65 5.67 -11.40 -6.98
CA HIS A 65 7.01 -11.53 -6.40
C HIS A 65 8.10 -11.58 -7.50
N GLN A 66 7.77 -12.07 -8.70
CA GLN A 66 8.72 -12.19 -9.81
C GLN A 66 9.19 -10.85 -10.36
N ILE A 67 8.42 -9.77 -10.19
CA ILE A 67 8.88 -8.43 -10.52
C ILE A 67 10.14 -8.10 -9.70
N THR A 68 10.14 -8.40 -8.40
CA THR A 68 11.29 -8.12 -7.53
C THR A 68 12.44 -9.09 -7.76
N LYS A 69 12.14 -10.39 -7.97
CA LYS A 69 13.16 -11.42 -8.22
C LYS A 69 13.88 -11.25 -9.55
N SER A 70 13.17 -10.87 -10.60
CA SER A 70 13.78 -10.61 -11.91
C SER A 70 14.75 -9.42 -11.87
N LEU A 71 14.38 -8.33 -11.18
CA LEU A 71 15.26 -7.19 -10.96
C LEU A 71 16.46 -7.54 -10.07
N GLU A 72 16.26 -8.32 -8.99
CA GLU A 72 17.35 -8.81 -8.13
C GLU A 72 18.36 -9.64 -8.94
N LYS A 73 17.85 -10.55 -9.79
CA LYS A 73 18.68 -11.38 -10.67
C LYS A 73 19.47 -10.51 -11.65
N LEU A 74 18.80 -9.62 -12.38
CA LEU A 74 19.47 -8.72 -13.33
C LEU A 74 20.55 -7.88 -12.65
N ALA A 75 20.28 -7.35 -11.45
CA ALA A 75 21.24 -6.60 -10.66
C ALA A 75 22.51 -7.43 -10.36
N LYS A 76 22.34 -8.69 -9.95
CA LYS A 76 23.47 -9.62 -9.72
C LYS A 76 24.23 -9.92 -11.01
N ASP A 77 23.52 -10.13 -12.11
CA ASP A 77 24.12 -10.44 -13.42
C ASP A 77 25.01 -9.30 -13.94
N ILE A 78 24.67 -8.04 -13.62
CA ILE A 78 25.50 -6.87 -13.94
C ILE A 78 26.54 -6.51 -12.85
N GLY A 79 26.70 -7.38 -11.85
CA GLY A 79 27.76 -7.25 -10.83
C GLY A 79 27.39 -6.44 -9.58
N ILE A 80 26.11 -6.11 -9.36
CA ILE A 80 25.67 -5.46 -8.12
C ILE A 80 25.78 -6.46 -6.96
N GLN A 81 26.42 -6.02 -5.87
CA GLN A 81 26.61 -6.82 -4.66
C GLN A 81 25.47 -6.58 -3.67
N PHE A 82 24.96 -7.66 -3.08
CA PHE A 82 23.92 -7.61 -2.06
C PHE A 82 24.47 -8.11 -0.72
N HIS A 83 24.26 -7.31 0.33
CA HIS A 83 24.58 -7.66 1.71
C HIS A 83 23.29 -7.82 2.50
N PHE A 84 22.69 -9.01 2.46
CA PHE A 84 21.48 -9.32 3.23
C PHE A 84 21.77 -9.46 4.73
N ASN A 85 20.72 -9.38 5.56
CA ASN A 85 20.83 -9.48 7.02
C ASN A 85 21.85 -8.49 7.63
N THR A 86 22.11 -7.39 6.94
CA THR A 86 23.13 -6.39 7.30
C THR A 86 22.42 -5.07 7.53
N LYS A 87 22.09 -4.79 8.78
CA LYS A 87 21.41 -3.55 9.16
C LYS A 87 22.38 -2.37 9.01
N VAL A 88 21.97 -1.33 8.29
CA VAL A 88 22.66 -0.04 8.28
C VAL A 88 22.24 0.73 9.53
N ASP A 89 23.22 1.16 10.32
CA ASP A 89 22.99 1.87 11.58
C ASP A 89 23.09 3.39 11.41
N GLU A 90 24.00 3.86 10.55
CA GLU A 90 24.24 5.30 10.33
C GLU A 90 24.74 5.55 8.91
N ILE A 91 24.30 6.66 8.30
CA ILE A 91 24.90 7.25 7.11
C ILE A 91 25.92 8.29 7.59
N ILE A 92 27.18 8.13 7.22
CA ILE A 92 28.27 8.94 7.74
C ILE A 92 28.52 10.12 6.80
N THR A 93 28.46 11.33 7.35
CA THR A 93 28.78 12.57 6.67
C THR A 93 30.05 13.21 7.24
N LYS A 94 30.81 13.90 6.39
CA LYS A 94 31.89 14.81 6.79
C LYS A 94 31.63 16.17 6.16
N ARG A 95 31.43 17.18 7.01
CA ARG A 95 30.96 18.52 6.60
C ARG A 95 29.63 18.41 5.86
N THR A 96 29.61 18.62 4.55
CA THR A 96 28.40 18.61 3.72
C THR A 96 28.38 17.44 2.72
N LYS A 97 29.29 16.47 2.87
CA LYS A 97 29.39 15.32 1.96
C LYS A 97 29.20 14.00 2.70
N VAL A 98 28.47 13.07 2.09
CA VAL A 98 28.46 11.68 2.53
C VAL A 98 29.83 11.06 2.27
N VAL A 99 30.24 10.13 3.13
CA VAL A 99 31.50 9.39 2.98
C VAL A 99 31.32 7.88 3.09
N GLY A 100 30.12 7.40 3.41
CA GLY A 100 29.83 5.98 3.52
C GLY A 100 28.71 5.68 4.50
N ILE A 101 28.62 4.41 4.87
CA ILE A 101 27.64 3.89 5.83
C ILE A 101 28.34 3.10 6.93
N LYS A 102 27.69 3.01 8.09
CA LYS A 102 28.10 2.18 9.21
C LYS A 102 27.12 1.03 9.40
N THR A 103 27.65 -0.16 9.61
CA THR A 103 26.89 -1.37 9.94
C THR A 103 27.62 -2.14 11.04
N GLY A 104 27.03 -2.21 12.23
CA GLY A 104 27.66 -2.74 13.43
C GLY A 104 29.00 -2.05 13.74
N LYS A 105 30.08 -2.83 13.67
CA LYS A 105 31.46 -2.34 13.86
C LYS A 105 32.16 -1.95 12.55
N SER A 106 31.54 -2.20 11.40
CA SER A 106 32.13 -1.99 10.09
C SER A 106 31.75 -0.63 9.51
N PHE A 107 32.71 -0.01 8.82
CA PHE A 107 32.49 1.18 8.00
C PHE A 107 32.70 0.81 6.54
N ILE A 108 31.71 1.14 5.70
CA ILE A 108 31.75 0.90 4.26
C ILE A 108 31.86 2.28 3.59
N PRO A 109 33.02 2.64 3.02
CA PRO A 109 33.19 3.93 2.33
C PRO A 109 32.35 3.96 1.06
N SER A 110 31.75 5.11 0.76
CA SER A 110 30.96 5.31 -0.46
C SER A 110 30.90 6.79 -0.83
N ASP A 111 31.07 7.09 -2.12
CA ASP A 111 30.96 8.47 -2.64
C ASP A 111 29.49 8.93 -2.75
N ILE A 112 28.58 7.97 -2.96
CA ILE A 112 27.15 8.18 -3.10
C ILE A 112 26.42 7.18 -2.21
N VAL A 113 25.39 7.65 -1.51
CA VAL A 113 24.47 6.81 -0.73
C VAL A 113 23.05 7.16 -1.13
N ILE A 114 22.29 6.14 -1.56
CA ILE A 114 20.87 6.25 -1.87
C ILE A 114 20.11 5.51 -0.77
N SER A 115 19.33 6.24 0.04
CA SER A 115 18.48 5.62 1.06
C SER A 115 17.15 5.21 0.46
N ASN A 116 16.88 3.91 0.40
CA ASN A 116 15.56 3.35 0.09
C ASN A 116 14.74 3.02 1.36
N ALA A 117 15.17 3.50 2.54
CA ALA A 117 14.40 3.40 3.77
C ALA A 117 13.35 4.52 3.86
N ASP A 118 12.31 4.35 4.70
CA ASP A 118 11.35 5.45 4.97
C ASP A 118 12.11 6.72 5.41
N ILE A 119 11.64 7.86 4.94
CA ILE A 119 12.30 9.15 5.14
C ILE A 119 12.39 9.53 6.63
N VAL A 120 11.43 9.13 7.45
CA VAL A 120 11.43 9.40 8.89
C VAL A 120 12.54 8.65 9.62
N PRO A 121 12.68 7.31 9.57
CA PRO A 121 13.84 6.64 10.15
C PRO A 121 15.15 7.03 9.46
N THR A 122 15.14 7.40 8.18
CA THR A 122 16.36 7.95 7.54
C THR A 122 16.88 9.17 8.29
N TYR A 123 16.04 10.17 8.59
CA TYR A 123 16.47 11.34 9.35
C TYR A 123 16.59 11.12 10.86
N THR A 124 15.71 10.33 11.46
CA THR A 124 15.66 10.17 12.93
C THR A 124 16.63 9.11 13.46
N LYS A 125 17.07 8.16 12.62
CA LYS A 125 17.97 7.07 13.02
C LYS A 125 19.27 7.05 12.21
N LEU A 126 19.19 7.14 10.88
CA LEU A 126 20.37 6.96 10.02
C LEU A 126 21.21 8.23 9.85
N LEU A 127 20.59 9.42 9.92
CA LEU A 127 21.26 10.72 9.83
C LEU A 127 21.09 11.52 11.14
N PRO A 128 21.48 10.98 12.31
CA PRO A 128 21.15 11.59 13.60
C PRO A 128 21.80 12.97 13.84
N LYS A 129 22.84 13.29 13.06
CA LYS A 129 23.59 14.56 13.13
C LYS A 129 23.10 15.61 12.14
N GLU A 130 22.30 15.22 11.15
CA GLU A 130 21.80 16.14 10.13
C GLU A 130 20.48 16.78 10.54
N LYS A 131 20.24 18.01 10.07
CA LYS A 131 19.01 18.72 10.37
C LYS A 131 17.82 18.09 9.64
N ALA A 132 16.92 17.49 10.41
CA ALA A 132 15.70 16.89 9.88
C ALA A 132 14.70 17.93 9.32
N PRO A 133 14.10 17.71 8.13
CA PRO A 133 13.10 18.60 7.55
C PRO A 133 11.73 18.42 8.22
N LYS A 134 11.55 19.03 9.40
CA LYS A 134 10.37 18.83 10.28
C LYS A 134 9.03 18.85 9.56
N ARG A 135 8.79 19.84 8.68
CA ARG A 135 7.53 19.96 7.93
C ARG A 135 7.24 18.74 7.05
N ILE A 136 8.27 18.17 6.41
CA ILE A 136 8.12 16.99 5.54
C ILE A 136 7.82 15.77 6.40
N LEU A 137 8.55 15.61 7.50
CA LEU A 137 8.44 14.45 8.39
C LEU A 137 7.13 14.44 9.21
N SER A 138 6.49 15.60 9.39
CA SER A 138 5.22 15.74 10.11
C SER A 138 4.00 15.70 9.20
N GLN A 139 4.16 15.42 7.90
CA GLN A 139 3.01 15.25 7.01
C GLN A 139 2.18 14.04 7.46
N GLU A 140 0.86 14.18 7.29
CA GLU A 140 -0.07 13.07 7.52
C GLU A 140 0.36 11.85 6.71
N ARG A 141 0.33 10.69 7.34
CA ARG A 141 0.68 9.42 6.71
C ARG A 141 -0.51 8.89 5.93
N SER A 142 -0.24 8.11 4.89
CA SER A 142 -1.28 7.34 4.22
C SER A 142 -1.93 6.36 5.18
N SER A 143 -3.10 5.84 4.80
CA SER A 143 -3.65 4.65 5.44
C SER A 143 -2.67 3.47 5.37
N SER A 144 -2.89 2.51 6.25
CA SER A 144 -2.27 1.19 6.25
C SER A 144 -3.26 0.15 5.72
N ALA A 145 -2.94 -1.13 5.91
CA ALA A 145 -3.83 -2.25 5.60
C ALA A 145 -3.76 -3.32 6.70
N LEU A 146 -4.87 -4.03 6.88
CA LEU A 146 -4.92 -5.29 7.62
C LEU A 146 -5.20 -6.42 6.62
N ILE A 147 -4.31 -7.41 6.58
CA ILE A 147 -4.37 -8.52 5.62
C ILE A 147 -4.47 -9.84 6.35
N PHE A 148 -5.38 -10.68 5.87
CA PHE A 148 -5.46 -12.09 6.18
C PHE A 148 -5.08 -12.92 4.96
N TYR A 149 -4.22 -13.91 5.16
CA TYR A 149 -3.85 -14.87 4.12
C TYR A 149 -4.56 -16.18 4.43
N TRP A 150 -5.64 -16.48 3.72
CA TRP A 150 -6.49 -17.65 3.97
C TRP A 150 -6.32 -18.70 2.88
N GLY A 151 -6.02 -19.93 3.30
CA GLY A 151 -6.19 -21.10 2.45
C GLY A 151 -7.65 -21.51 2.46
N ILE A 152 -8.26 -21.57 1.28
CA ILE A 152 -9.68 -21.88 1.10
C ILE A 152 -9.81 -23.24 0.43
N THR A 153 -10.57 -24.15 1.02
CA THR A 153 -10.69 -25.55 0.58
C THR A 153 -11.67 -25.76 -0.57
N LYS A 154 -12.07 -24.67 -1.25
CA LYS A 154 -13.06 -24.65 -2.32
C LYS A 154 -12.69 -23.59 -3.35
N THR A 155 -13.26 -23.73 -4.54
CA THR A 155 -13.19 -22.73 -5.61
C THR A 155 -14.49 -21.96 -5.74
N PHE A 156 -14.39 -20.70 -6.18
CA PHE A 156 -15.51 -19.78 -6.36
C PHE A 156 -15.54 -19.26 -7.81
N PRO A 157 -16.42 -19.78 -8.68
CA PRO A 157 -16.48 -19.39 -10.10
C PRO A 157 -16.84 -17.92 -10.32
N ASP A 158 -17.56 -17.30 -9.39
CA ASP A 158 -17.96 -15.90 -9.47
C ASP A 158 -16.85 -14.91 -9.05
N LEU A 159 -15.70 -15.43 -8.61
CA LEU A 159 -14.53 -14.63 -8.23
C LEU A 159 -13.40 -14.76 -9.25
N ASP A 160 -12.74 -13.64 -9.49
CA ASP A 160 -11.62 -13.47 -10.42
C ASP A 160 -10.32 -13.17 -9.66
N LEU A 161 -9.27 -12.71 -10.33
CA LEU A 161 -8.01 -12.32 -9.69
C LEU A 161 -8.19 -11.15 -8.71
N HIS A 162 -9.07 -10.18 -9.01
CA HIS A 162 -9.28 -8.97 -8.19
C HIS A 162 -10.76 -8.76 -7.86
N ASN A 163 -11.12 -8.91 -6.59
CA ASN A 163 -12.52 -8.85 -6.13
C ASN A 163 -12.68 -7.82 -5.03
N ILE A 164 -13.79 -7.07 -5.05
CA ILE A 164 -14.05 -6.01 -4.08
C ILE A 164 -15.48 -6.10 -3.59
N PHE A 165 -15.62 -6.22 -2.28
CA PHE A 165 -16.89 -6.18 -1.56
C PHE A 165 -16.97 -4.83 -0.86
N PHE A 166 -17.77 -3.93 -1.40
CA PHE A 166 -17.85 -2.55 -0.92
C PHE A 166 -18.66 -2.43 0.37
N SER A 167 -18.14 -1.63 1.31
CA SER A 167 -18.89 -1.15 2.48
C SER A 167 -20.17 -0.44 2.06
N ALA A 168 -21.24 -0.57 2.82
CA ALA A 168 -22.48 0.19 2.63
C ALA A 168 -22.31 1.67 3.00
N ASP A 169 -21.34 2.03 3.86
CA ASP A 169 -21.06 3.42 4.25
C ASP A 169 -19.57 3.77 4.10
N TYR A 170 -19.18 3.97 2.84
CA TYR A 170 -17.82 4.36 2.47
C TYR A 170 -17.37 5.67 3.12
N LYS A 171 -18.27 6.62 3.36
CA LYS A 171 -17.91 7.90 3.99
C LYS A 171 -17.52 7.70 5.45
N ASN A 172 -18.27 6.86 6.17
CA ASN A 172 -17.93 6.50 7.53
C ASN A 172 -16.64 5.66 7.61
N GLU A 173 -16.43 4.71 6.68
CA GLU A 173 -15.19 3.93 6.59
C GLU A 173 -13.95 4.85 6.57
N PHE A 174 -13.92 5.82 5.64
CA PHE A 174 -12.79 6.76 5.56
C PHE A 174 -12.71 7.75 6.72
N LYS A 175 -13.83 8.14 7.33
CA LYS A 175 -13.83 8.96 8.55
C LYS A 175 -13.12 8.20 9.67
N LEU A 176 -13.49 6.95 9.89
CA LEU A 176 -12.94 6.11 10.95
C LEU A 176 -11.44 5.84 10.75
N ILE A 177 -11.01 5.56 9.52
CA ILE A 177 -9.59 5.29 9.23
C ILE A 177 -8.72 6.54 9.49
N PHE A 178 -9.11 7.71 8.98
CA PHE A 178 -8.25 8.89 9.00
C PHE A 178 -8.42 9.76 10.26
N GLN A 179 -9.62 9.85 10.82
CA GLN A 179 -9.91 10.73 11.96
C GLN A 179 -9.91 9.96 13.28
N ASP A 180 -10.70 8.88 13.35
CA ASP A 180 -10.93 8.17 14.61
C ASP A 180 -9.88 7.07 14.86
N GLN A 181 -9.05 6.77 13.84
CA GLN A 181 -7.98 5.77 13.89
C GLN A 181 -8.49 4.34 14.20
N LEU A 182 -9.65 3.99 13.61
CA LEU A 182 -10.35 2.72 13.77
C LEU A 182 -10.67 2.06 12.42
N ILE A 183 -11.03 0.77 12.45
CA ILE A 183 -11.61 0.03 11.32
C ILE A 183 -13.13 -0.06 11.55
N CYS A 184 -13.93 0.16 10.51
CA CYS A 184 -15.38 0.10 10.61
C CYS A 184 -15.90 -1.34 10.75
N ASP A 185 -17.13 -1.48 11.25
CA ASP A 185 -17.77 -2.79 11.42
C ASP A 185 -18.22 -3.43 10.10
N ASP A 186 -18.40 -2.61 9.07
CA ASP A 186 -18.70 -3.03 7.70
C ASP A 186 -17.59 -2.53 6.75
N PRO A 187 -16.42 -3.20 6.72
CA PRO A 187 -15.28 -2.74 5.93
C PRO A 187 -15.41 -3.10 4.46
N THR A 188 -14.81 -2.28 3.59
CA THR A 188 -14.59 -2.68 2.20
C THR A 188 -13.50 -3.75 2.15
N VAL A 189 -13.84 -4.93 1.62
CA VAL A 189 -12.95 -6.08 1.56
C VAL A 189 -12.43 -6.27 0.14
N TYR A 190 -11.11 -6.28 -0.01
CA TYR A 190 -10.43 -6.68 -1.23
C TYR A 190 -9.95 -8.12 -1.12
N ILE A 191 -10.29 -8.95 -2.10
CA ILE A 191 -9.83 -10.33 -2.19
C ILE A 191 -9.05 -10.52 -3.49
N ASN A 192 -7.77 -10.86 -3.36
CA ASN A 192 -6.93 -11.27 -4.48
C ASN A 192 -6.67 -12.78 -4.43
N ILE A 193 -6.79 -13.44 -5.58
CA ILE A 193 -6.72 -14.90 -5.69
C ILE A 193 -5.77 -15.23 -6.85
N SER A 194 -4.48 -15.33 -6.58
CA SER A 194 -3.49 -15.56 -7.64
C SER A 194 -3.60 -16.95 -8.27
N SER A 195 -4.18 -17.93 -7.57
CA SER A 195 -4.51 -19.26 -8.13
C SER A 195 -5.49 -19.25 -9.31
N LYS A 196 -6.16 -18.12 -9.58
CA LYS A 196 -6.95 -17.91 -10.80
C LYS A 196 -6.08 -17.83 -12.06
N GLU A 197 -4.86 -17.33 -11.91
CA GLU A 197 -3.88 -17.17 -12.99
C GLU A 197 -2.78 -18.23 -12.92
N GLU A 198 -2.37 -18.62 -11.71
CA GLU A 198 -1.29 -19.58 -11.46
C GLU A 198 -1.79 -20.73 -10.57
N SER A 199 -2.28 -21.80 -11.20
CA SER A 199 -2.90 -22.94 -10.49
C SER A 199 -2.01 -23.60 -9.44
N THR A 200 -0.69 -23.40 -9.49
CA THR A 200 0.26 -23.95 -8.51
C THR A 200 0.30 -23.16 -7.19
N ASP A 201 -0.32 -21.99 -7.12
CA ASP A 201 -0.40 -21.15 -5.91
C ASP A 201 -1.36 -21.68 -4.83
N ALA A 202 -2.19 -22.68 -5.17
CA ALA A 202 -3.07 -23.37 -4.23
C ALA A 202 -3.16 -24.88 -4.57
N PRO A 203 -3.51 -25.76 -3.61
CA PRO A 203 -3.83 -27.15 -3.92
C PRO A 203 -4.99 -27.28 -4.91
N GLU A 204 -5.09 -28.42 -5.60
CA GLU A 204 -6.22 -28.71 -6.49
C GLU A 204 -7.56 -28.55 -5.76
N GLY A 205 -8.51 -27.84 -6.40
CA GLY A 205 -9.83 -27.54 -5.82
C GLY A 205 -9.83 -26.51 -4.67
N CYS A 206 -8.70 -25.86 -4.41
CA CYS A 206 -8.53 -24.84 -3.37
C CYS A 206 -8.20 -23.46 -3.96
N GLU A 207 -8.28 -22.42 -3.13
CA GLU A 207 -7.89 -21.05 -3.47
C GLU A 207 -7.00 -20.43 -2.38
N ASN A 208 -6.17 -19.46 -2.75
CA ASN A 208 -5.22 -18.75 -1.87
C ASN A 208 -5.63 -17.28 -1.69
N TRP A 209 -6.57 -17.02 -0.78
CA TRP A 209 -7.12 -15.68 -0.60
C TRP A 209 -6.15 -14.75 0.12
N PHE A 210 -5.70 -13.70 -0.57
CA PHE A 210 -5.20 -12.47 0.03
C PHE A 210 -6.43 -11.59 0.33
N THR A 211 -6.83 -11.51 1.60
CA THR A 211 -8.02 -10.77 2.04
C THR A 211 -7.60 -9.53 2.82
N MET A 212 -7.85 -8.35 2.26
CA MET A 212 -7.37 -7.07 2.79
C MET A 212 -8.52 -6.11 3.07
N VAL A 213 -8.39 -5.35 4.15
CA VAL A 213 -9.16 -4.14 4.39
C VAL A 213 -8.22 -2.94 4.58
N ASN A 214 -8.71 -1.74 4.26
CA ASN A 214 -7.98 -0.51 4.58
C ASN A 214 -7.95 -0.32 6.11
N ALA A 215 -6.82 0.14 6.64
CA ALA A 215 -6.63 0.28 8.07
C ALA A 215 -5.98 1.62 8.43
N PRO A 216 -6.18 2.13 9.66
CA PRO A 216 -5.47 3.31 10.14
C PRO A 216 -3.98 3.02 10.33
N THR A 217 -3.18 4.07 10.48
CA THR A 217 -1.80 3.93 10.97
C THR A 217 -1.79 3.41 12.41
N ASN A 218 -0.73 2.68 12.77
CA ASN A 218 -0.54 2.26 14.16
C ASN A 218 -0.08 3.44 15.03
N ASN A 219 -0.97 3.92 15.90
CA ASN A 219 -0.77 4.99 16.87
C ASN A 219 -0.99 4.51 18.32
N GLY A 220 -0.83 3.21 18.57
CA GLY A 220 -0.99 2.61 19.90
C GLY A 220 -2.37 2.01 20.18
N GLN A 221 -3.14 1.71 19.13
CA GLN A 221 -4.38 0.94 19.26
C GLN A 221 -4.10 -0.50 19.73
N ASP A 222 -5.11 -1.14 20.33
CA ASP A 222 -5.09 -2.58 20.61
C ASP A 222 -5.32 -3.38 19.33
N TRP A 223 -4.22 -3.68 18.63
CA TRP A 223 -4.27 -4.41 17.37
C TRP A 223 -4.73 -5.86 17.53
N ASP A 224 -4.49 -6.49 18.68
CA ASP A 224 -4.93 -7.86 18.91
C ASP A 224 -6.46 -7.92 18.94
N ALA A 225 -7.11 -6.98 19.62
CA ALA A 225 -8.56 -6.84 19.61
C ALA A 225 -9.10 -6.47 18.21
N ILE A 226 -8.46 -5.51 17.53
CA ILE A 226 -8.86 -5.07 16.18
C ILE A 226 -8.81 -6.25 15.19
N ILE A 227 -7.73 -7.03 15.18
CA ILE A 227 -7.57 -8.18 14.28
C ILE A 227 -8.71 -9.19 14.46
N ILE A 228 -9.06 -9.52 15.71
CA ILE A 228 -10.14 -10.46 16.02
C ILE A 228 -11.48 -9.90 15.54
N GLN A 229 -11.78 -8.64 15.86
CA GLN A 229 -13.06 -8.02 15.50
C GLN A 229 -13.21 -7.87 13.99
N THR A 230 -12.17 -7.38 13.29
CA THR A 230 -12.19 -7.23 11.84
C THR A 230 -12.34 -8.59 11.14
N ARG A 231 -11.69 -9.65 11.64
CA ARG A 231 -11.89 -11.00 11.11
C ARG A 231 -13.35 -11.45 11.21
N ILE A 232 -13.99 -11.21 12.36
CA ILE A 232 -15.41 -11.54 12.57
C ILE A 232 -16.30 -10.76 11.60
N ASN A 233 -16.03 -9.46 11.44
CA ASN A 233 -16.80 -8.58 10.58
C ASN A 233 -16.70 -8.99 9.10
N ILE A 234 -15.50 -9.31 8.61
CA ILE A 234 -15.28 -9.78 7.23
C ILE A 234 -16.06 -11.09 6.95
N ILE A 235 -16.14 -12.01 7.91
CA ILE A 235 -16.79 -13.31 7.72
C ILE A 235 -18.33 -13.20 7.81
N LYS A 236 -18.85 -12.23 8.56
CA LYS A 236 -20.29 -12.04 8.76
C LYS A 236 -20.98 -11.29 7.64
N ASN A 237 -20.26 -10.40 6.96
CA ASN A 237 -20.71 -9.68 5.78
C ASN A 237 -20.81 -10.60 4.56
#